data_AF-A0A661TCY2-F1
#
_entry.id   AF-A0A661TCY2-F1
#
_cell.length_a   1.000
_cell.length_b   1.000
_cell.length_c   1.000
_cell.angle_alpha   90.00
_cell.angle_beta   90.00
_cell.angle_gamma   90.00
#
_symmetry.space_group_name_H-M   'P 1'
#
loop_
_entity.id
_entity.type
_entity.pdbx_description
1 polymer ?
#
loop_
_entity_poly.entity_id
_entity_poly.type
_entity_poly.pdbx_seq_one_letter_code
_entity_poly.pdbx_strand_id
1 'polypeptide(L)'
;MMAEIIYLGPRTEKSADNVITLTPFEFREADWGTSRFIQMTKSGSVRLEDHRRDTFKRGKNGPWQLPPHYLLSGGMAHTIMALYTYREDEAQMREVYYLMGLVDCMINQVNPVLRTDLIRDMYKRVFEMKASLGVHWHGHLGQILLPIDTPYFNDTEYRLALTESRTLKELYHTIRSGTDQMFDILSLEYVFYRPSAGSSGY
;
A
#
# COMPACT_ATOMS: atom_id res chain seq x y z
N MET A 1 -13.97 49.15 8.25
CA MET A 1 -13.65 47.77 7.84
C MET A 1 -13.22 47.01 9.08
N MET A 2 -14.03 46.05 9.52
CA MET A 2 -13.74 45.17 10.66
C MET A 2 -13.21 43.86 10.07
N ALA A 3 -11.97 43.51 10.40
CA ALA A 3 -11.39 42.24 10.01
C ALA A 3 -12.01 41.12 10.85
N GLU A 4 -12.60 40.15 10.17
CA GLU A 4 -13.19 38.97 10.78
C GLU A 4 -12.07 38.06 11.29
N ILE A 5 -11.98 37.92 12.61
CA ILE A 5 -11.01 37.04 13.26
C ILE A 5 -11.53 35.61 13.05
N ILE A 6 -10.91 34.88 12.13
CA ILE A 6 -11.14 33.45 11.97
C ILE A 6 -10.62 32.76 13.23
N TYR A 7 -11.55 32.29 14.06
CA TYR A 7 -11.25 31.42 15.19
C TYR A 7 -10.81 30.06 14.63
N LEU A 8 -9.50 29.84 14.52
CA LEU A 8 -8.95 28.50 14.39
C LEU A 8 -9.23 27.81 15.72
N GLY A 9 -10.24 26.94 15.75
CA GLY A 9 -10.60 26.15 16.91
C GLY A 9 -9.37 25.45 17.51
N PRO A 10 -9.40 25.08 18.80
CA PRO A 10 -8.28 24.42 19.45
C PRO A 10 -7.83 23.25 18.58
N ARG A 11 -6.52 23.17 18.30
CA ARG A 11 -5.87 22.00 17.71
C ARG A 11 -6.51 20.80 18.39
N THR A 12 -7.32 20.05 17.64
CA THR A 12 -8.02 18.88 18.15
C THR A 12 -7.00 18.08 18.93
N GLU A 13 -7.33 17.79 20.19
CA GLU A 13 -6.62 16.82 21.01
C GLU A 13 -6.52 15.56 20.15
N LYS A 14 -5.38 15.37 19.46
CA LYS A 14 -5.13 14.21 18.62
C LYS A 14 -5.22 13.05 19.59
N SER A 15 -6.35 12.35 19.55
CA SER A 15 -6.61 11.26 20.46
C SER A 15 -5.47 10.26 20.34
N ALA A 16 -5.24 9.50 21.41
CA ALA A 16 -4.31 8.38 21.37
C ALA A 16 -4.74 7.30 20.37
N ASP A 17 -5.88 7.43 19.71
CA ASP A 17 -6.35 6.54 18.66
C ASP A 17 -6.08 7.15 17.27
N ASN A 18 -5.08 6.58 16.59
CA ASN A 18 -4.72 6.94 15.23
C ASN A 18 -5.24 5.93 14.20
N VAL A 19 -6.11 4.99 14.59
CA VAL A 19 -6.63 3.97 13.68
C VAL A 19 -7.66 4.59 12.73
N ILE A 20 -7.48 4.33 11.45
CA ILE A 20 -8.43 4.69 10.38
C ILE A 20 -9.36 3.50 10.12
N THR A 21 -8.78 2.31 9.91
CA THR A 21 -9.48 1.03 9.84
C THR A 21 -8.55 -0.10 10.28
N LEU A 22 -9.11 -1.18 10.82
CA LEU A 22 -8.37 -2.37 11.25
C LEU A 22 -8.36 -3.46 10.17
N THR A 23 -9.34 -3.46 9.27
CA THR A 23 -9.54 -4.51 8.28
C THR A 23 -10.10 -3.93 6.98
N PRO A 24 -9.73 -4.48 5.81
CA PRO A 24 -8.89 -5.66 5.64
C PRO A 24 -7.40 -5.36 5.83
N PHE A 25 -6.93 -4.16 5.49
CA PHE A 25 -5.61 -3.69 5.87
C PHE A 25 -5.73 -2.73 7.05
N GLU A 26 -4.81 -2.82 7.99
CA GLU A 26 -4.76 -1.90 9.10
C GLU A 26 -4.14 -0.57 8.63
N PHE A 27 -4.97 0.47 8.54
CA PHE A 27 -4.54 1.82 8.21
C PHE A 27 -4.56 2.69 9.47
N ARG A 28 -3.49 3.46 9.66
CA ARG A 28 -3.35 4.43 10.75
C ARG A 28 -2.93 5.79 10.23
N GLU A 29 -3.26 6.85 10.93
CA GLU A 29 -2.77 8.20 10.63
C GLU A 29 -1.39 8.40 11.29
N ALA A 30 -0.41 8.86 10.52
CA ALA A 30 0.89 9.26 11.05
C ALA A 30 0.81 10.64 11.70
N ASP A 31 1.24 10.77 12.94
CA ASP A 31 1.36 12.05 13.63
C ASP A 31 2.78 12.64 13.62
N TRP A 32 3.72 11.95 12.97
CA TRP A 32 5.05 12.46 12.63
C TRP A 32 5.11 12.98 11.19
N GLY A 33 6.07 13.88 10.93
CA GLY A 33 6.25 14.50 9.62
C GLY A 33 6.71 13.50 8.56
N THR A 34 5.77 12.85 7.88
CA THR A 34 6.01 12.08 6.65
C THR A 34 5.10 12.58 5.55
N SER A 35 5.61 12.65 4.33
CA SER A 35 4.84 13.02 3.14
C SER A 35 4.35 11.80 2.35
N ARG A 36 4.72 10.59 2.79
CA ARG A 36 4.42 9.34 2.09
C ARG A 36 3.89 8.29 3.05
N PHE A 37 3.16 7.33 2.49
CA PHE A 37 2.74 6.15 3.24
C PHE A 37 3.96 5.37 3.73
N ILE A 38 3.85 4.88 4.95
CA ILE A 38 4.83 3.96 5.54
C ILE A 38 4.16 2.61 5.74
N GLN A 39 4.81 1.55 5.32
CA GLN A 39 4.44 0.19 5.66
C GLN A 39 5.39 -0.33 6.75
N MET A 40 4.82 -0.87 7.81
CA MET A 40 5.56 -1.37 8.97
C MET A 40 4.98 -2.71 9.40
N THR A 41 5.79 -3.61 9.93
CA THR A 41 5.26 -4.84 10.53
C THR A 41 4.38 -4.52 11.74
N LYS A 42 3.38 -5.34 12.04
CA LYS A 42 2.53 -5.17 13.24
C LYS A 42 3.35 -5.17 14.53
N SER A 43 4.37 -6.02 14.63
CA SER A 43 5.29 -6.02 15.77
C SER A 43 6.07 -4.70 15.90
N GLY A 44 6.47 -4.10 14.78
CA GLY A 44 7.05 -2.76 14.75
C GLY A 44 6.04 -1.69 15.19
N SER A 45 4.82 -1.73 14.64
CA SER A 45 3.74 -0.80 14.98
C SER A 45 3.39 -0.85 16.47
N VAL A 46 3.28 -2.04 17.08
CA VAL A 46 3.03 -2.16 18.54
C VAL A 46 4.08 -1.42 19.34
N ARG A 47 5.37 -1.62 19.04
CA ARG A 47 6.47 -0.92 19.73
C ARG A 47 6.41 0.59 19.53
N LEU A 48 6.03 1.04 18.34
CA LEU A 48 5.85 2.46 18.03
C LEU A 48 4.70 3.07 18.82
N GLU A 49 3.55 2.41 18.84
CA GLU A 49 2.35 2.87 19.54
C GLU A 49 2.54 2.87 21.06
N ASP A 50 3.26 1.89 21.62
CA ASP A 50 3.69 1.90 23.03
C ASP A 50 4.52 3.15 23.35
N HIS A 51 5.55 3.41 22.53
CA HIS A 51 6.39 4.58 22.70
C HIS A 51 5.62 5.89 22.52
N ARG A 52 4.67 5.93 21.57
CA ARG A 52 3.81 7.10 21.32
C ARG A 52 2.93 7.41 22.51
N ARG A 53 2.29 6.40 23.11
CA ARG A 53 1.49 6.54 24.33
C ARG A 53 2.31 7.08 25.50
N ASP A 54 3.52 6.57 25.70
CA ASP A 54 4.41 7.04 26.76
C ASP A 54 4.90 8.47 26.54
N THR A 55 5.19 8.83 25.30
CA THR A 55 5.65 10.18 24.92
C THR A 55 4.53 11.21 25.08
N PHE A 56 3.31 10.85 24.70
CA PHE A 56 2.10 11.65 24.91
C PHE A 56 1.87 11.92 26.40
N LYS A 57 1.96 10.89 27.27
CA LYS A 57 1.86 11.06 28.73
C LYS A 57 2.91 12.02 29.31
N ARG A 58 4.07 12.16 28.66
CA ARG A 58 5.17 13.03 29.07
C ARG A 58 5.10 14.43 28.45
N GLY A 59 4.04 14.75 27.70
CA GLY A 59 3.85 16.04 27.03
C GLY A 59 4.88 16.33 25.93
N LYS A 60 5.52 15.30 25.38
CA LYS A 60 6.49 15.41 24.28
C LYS A 60 5.81 15.10 22.94
N ASN A 61 6.35 15.66 21.86
CA ASN A 61 5.81 15.47 20.51
C ASN A 61 6.58 14.40 19.76
N GLY A 62 5.84 13.43 19.19
CA GLY A 62 6.30 12.48 18.17
C GLY A 62 7.28 11.40 18.66
N PRO A 63 7.32 10.26 17.98
CA PRO A 63 8.33 9.22 18.23
C PRO A 63 9.73 9.72 17.83
N TRP A 64 10.74 9.45 18.67
CA TRP A 64 12.13 9.85 18.39
C TRP A 64 12.79 9.02 17.29
N GLN A 65 12.33 7.78 17.10
CA GLN A 65 12.86 6.85 16.11
C GLN A 65 11.75 5.91 15.64
N LEU A 66 11.60 5.77 14.32
CA LEU A 66 10.69 4.81 13.73
C LEU A 66 11.35 3.41 13.72
N PRO A 67 10.60 2.33 14.01
CA PRO A 67 11.03 0.97 13.73
C PRO A 67 11.39 0.78 12.25
N PRO A 68 12.09 -0.32 11.89
CA PRO A 68 12.32 -0.68 10.49
C PRO A 68 11.00 -0.66 9.69
N HIS A 69 11.01 0.01 8.55
CA HIS A 69 9.82 0.26 7.76
C HIS A 69 10.15 0.50 6.29
N TYR A 70 9.13 0.36 5.44
CA TYR A 70 9.20 0.70 4.03
C TYR A 70 8.54 2.05 3.77
N LEU A 71 9.24 2.93 3.07
CA LEU A 71 8.67 4.16 2.54
C LEU A 71 8.05 3.88 1.16
N LEU A 72 6.73 3.90 1.08
CA LEU A 72 6.01 3.57 -0.15
C LEU A 72 6.09 4.76 -1.12
N SER A 73 6.89 4.60 -2.16
CA SER A 73 7.19 5.64 -3.17
C SER A 73 7.11 5.07 -4.59
N GLY A 74 7.05 5.95 -5.60
CA GLY A 74 6.92 5.52 -6.99
C GLY A 74 5.64 4.72 -7.25
N GLY A 75 5.75 3.58 -7.93
CA GLY A 75 4.63 2.69 -8.21
C GLY A 75 3.88 2.24 -6.95
N MET A 76 4.60 1.89 -5.88
CA MET A 76 4.02 1.50 -4.59
C MET A 76 3.16 2.59 -3.96
N ALA A 77 3.51 3.88 -4.16
CA ALA A 77 2.68 4.98 -3.67
C ALA A 77 1.31 4.99 -4.36
N HIS A 78 1.25 4.68 -5.65
CA HIS A 78 -0.01 4.57 -6.36
C HIS A 78 -0.80 3.34 -5.91
N THR A 79 -0.13 2.20 -5.70
CA THR A 79 -0.74 0.98 -5.18
C THR A 79 -1.43 1.22 -3.84
N ILE A 80 -0.71 1.77 -2.87
CA ILE A 80 -1.28 1.97 -1.53
C ILE A 80 -2.38 3.03 -1.53
N MET A 81 -2.27 4.08 -2.36
CA MET A 81 -3.33 5.06 -2.52
C MET A 81 -4.60 4.44 -3.11
N ALA A 82 -4.48 3.58 -4.13
CA ALA A 82 -5.63 2.88 -4.71
C ALA A 82 -6.27 1.93 -3.70
N LEU A 83 -5.48 1.16 -2.95
CA LEU A 83 -5.96 0.31 -1.86
C LEU A 83 -6.66 1.13 -0.76
N TYR A 84 -6.09 2.27 -0.38
CA TYR A 84 -6.66 3.15 0.63
C TYR A 84 -8.02 3.74 0.21
N THR A 85 -8.21 4.03 -1.08
CA THR A 85 -9.51 4.46 -1.61
C THR A 85 -10.61 3.44 -1.33
N TYR A 86 -10.29 2.14 -1.46
CA TYR A 86 -11.19 1.02 -1.23
C TYR A 86 -11.04 0.38 0.16
N ARG A 87 -10.44 1.07 1.13
CA ARG A 87 -10.07 0.50 2.46
C ARG A 87 -11.20 -0.15 3.27
N GLU A 88 -12.46 0.08 2.91
CA GLU A 88 -13.64 -0.52 3.57
C GLU A 88 -14.27 -1.66 2.74
N ASP A 89 -13.71 -1.98 1.56
CA ASP A 89 -14.21 -2.97 0.61
C ASP A 89 -13.06 -3.92 0.20
N GLU A 90 -12.96 -5.04 0.92
CA GLU A 90 -11.92 -6.05 0.68
C GLU A 90 -11.98 -6.62 -0.74
N ALA A 91 -13.17 -6.84 -1.28
CA ALA A 91 -13.32 -7.41 -2.62
C ALA A 91 -12.68 -6.47 -3.66
N GLN A 92 -12.96 -5.16 -3.56
CA GLN A 92 -12.34 -4.17 -4.45
C GLN A 92 -10.84 -4.04 -4.20
N MET A 93 -10.38 -4.08 -2.95
CA MET A 93 -8.94 -4.05 -2.65
C MET A 93 -8.19 -5.24 -3.25
N ARG A 94 -8.77 -6.45 -3.24
CA ARG A 94 -8.19 -7.62 -3.89
C ARG A 94 -8.13 -7.46 -5.40
N GLU A 95 -9.17 -6.91 -6.04
CA GLU A 95 -9.14 -6.62 -7.47
C GLU A 95 -8.09 -5.55 -7.84
N VAL A 96 -7.92 -4.53 -7.00
CA VAL A 96 -6.84 -3.54 -7.12
C VAL A 96 -5.48 -4.22 -7.02
N TYR A 97 -5.27 -5.10 -6.04
CA TYR A 97 -3.98 -5.74 -5.85
C TYR A 97 -3.66 -6.76 -6.96
N TYR A 98 -4.68 -7.48 -7.44
CA TYR A 98 -4.56 -8.34 -8.62
C TYR A 98 -4.19 -7.53 -9.88
N LEU A 99 -4.79 -6.35 -10.09
CA LEU A 99 -4.39 -5.43 -11.16
C LEU A 99 -2.91 -5.05 -11.04
N MET A 100 -2.41 -4.79 -9.83
CA MET A 100 -0.98 -4.50 -9.64
C MET A 100 -0.09 -5.67 -10.03
N GLY A 101 -0.50 -6.91 -9.72
CA GLY A 101 0.22 -8.12 -10.14
C GLY A 101 0.26 -8.31 -11.65
N LEU A 102 -0.84 -8.01 -12.35
CA LEU A 102 -0.85 -8.04 -13.82
C LEU A 102 0.15 -7.04 -14.40
N VAL A 103 0.18 -5.83 -13.86
CA VAL A 103 1.07 -4.79 -14.37
C VAL A 103 2.52 -5.02 -14.00
N ASP A 104 2.81 -5.52 -12.81
CA ASP A 104 4.15 -5.97 -12.44
C ASP A 104 4.66 -7.04 -13.41
N CYS A 105 3.82 -8.04 -13.73
CA CYS A 105 4.17 -9.09 -14.70
C CYS A 105 4.49 -8.51 -16.09
N MET A 106 3.72 -7.51 -16.54
CA MET A 106 3.94 -6.83 -17.82
C MET A 106 5.20 -5.97 -17.85
N ILE A 107 5.49 -5.22 -16.78
CA ILE A 107 6.67 -4.35 -16.68
C ILE A 107 7.94 -5.19 -16.62
N ASN A 108 7.93 -6.22 -15.78
CA ASN A 108 9.09 -7.07 -15.57
C ASN A 108 9.24 -8.16 -16.65
N GLN A 109 8.26 -8.28 -17.57
CA GLN A 109 8.19 -9.28 -18.65
C GLN A 109 8.59 -10.69 -18.19
N VAL A 110 8.12 -11.09 -17.01
CA VAL A 110 8.58 -12.32 -16.33
C VAL A 110 8.20 -13.58 -17.12
N ASN A 111 7.08 -13.55 -17.84
CA ASN A 111 6.58 -14.71 -18.56
C ASN A 111 6.84 -14.63 -20.10
N PRO A 112 7.38 -15.70 -20.73
CA PRO A 112 7.63 -15.75 -22.18
C PRO A 112 6.40 -15.57 -23.08
N VAL A 113 5.19 -15.96 -22.64
CA VAL A 113 3.91 -15.79 -23.35
C VAL A 113 3.66 -14.31 -23.67
N LEU A 114 4.16 -13.39 -22.83
CA LEU A 114 4.05 -11.95 -23.07
C LEU A 114 4.90 -11.46 -24.26
N ARG A 115 5.79 -12.28 -24.80
CA ARG A 115 6.55 -11.95 -26.03
C ARG A 115 5.82 -12.35 -27.32
N THR A 116 4.58 -12.82 -27.19
CA THR A 116 3.70 -13.19 -28.31
C THR A 116 2.58 -12.17 -28.49
N ASP A 117 1.74 -12.33 -29.51
CA ASP A 117 0.56 -11.47 -29.73
C ASP A 117 -0.44 -11.49 -28.56
N LEU A 118 -0.36 -12.48 -27.66
CA LEU A 118 -1.20 -12.60 -26.46
C LEU A 118 -0.98 -11.47 -25.44
N ILE A 119 0.11 -10.71 -25.55
CA ILE A 119 0.32 -9.52 -24.71
C ILE A 119 -0.80 -8.49 -24.92
N ARG A 120 -1.38 -8.41 -26.12
CA ARG A 120 -2.46 -7.46 -26.43
C ARG A 120 -3.71 -7.72 -25.58
N ASP A 121 -4.03 -8.99 -25.35
CA ASP A 121 -5.17 -9.38 -24.51
C ASP A 121 -4.92 -8.99 -23.04
N MET A 122 -3.68 -9.11 -22.58
CA MET A 122 -3.31 -8.65 -21.24
C MET A 122 -3.38 -7.14 -21.10
N TYR A 123 -2.87 -6.37 -22.07
CA TYR A 123 -3.06 -4.91 -22.09
C TYR A 123 -4.53 -4.54 -22.03
N LYS A 124 -5.36 -5.14 -22.89
CA LYS A 124 -6.80 -4.88 -22.92
C LYS A 124 -7.43 -5.10 -21.54
N ARG A 125 -7.16 -6.26 -20.92
CA ARG A 125 -7.66 -6.58 -19.58
C ARG A 125 -7.21 -5.58 -18.53
N VAL A 126 -5.93 -5.21 -18.53
CA VAL A 126 -5.39 -4.21 -17.59
C VAL A 126 -6.05 -2.85 -17.77
N PHE A 127 -6.26 -2.40 -19.01
CA PHE A 127 -6.94 -1.12 -19.27
C PHE A 127 -8.41 -1.13 -18.84
N GLU A 128 -9.14 -2.23 -19.09
CA GLU A 128 -10.52 -2.41 -18.64
C GLU A 128 -10.60 -2.39 -17.10
N MET A 129 -9.76 -3.16 -16.43
CA MET A 129 -9.69 -3.18 -14.97
C MET A 129 -9.32 -1.82 -14.40
N LYS A 130 -8.30 -1.16 -14.94
CA LYS A 130 -7.85 0.17 -14.54
C LYS A 130 -8.99 1.20 -14.63
N ALA A 131 -9.75 1.18 -15.71
CA ALA A 131 -10.90 2.06 -15.89
C ALA A 131 -12.02 1.75 -14.89
N SER A 132 -12.32 0.46 -14.66
CA SER A 132 -13.38 0.04 -13.73
C SER A 132 -13.07 0.36 -12.26
N LEU A 133 -11.79 0.27 -11.87
CA LEU A 133 -11.30 0.50 -10.51
C LEU A 133 -10.86 1.95 -10.27
N GLY A 134 -11.00 2.84 -11.25
CA GLY A 134 -10.60 4.25 -11.13
C GLY A 134 -9.11 4.45 -10.80
N VAL A 135 -8.24 3.51 -11.18
CA VAL A 135 -6.81 3.56 -10.84
C VAL A 135 -6.08 4.45 -11.85
N HIS A 136 -5.39 5.47 -11.36
CA HIS A 136 -4.59 6.36 -12.20
C HIS A 136 -3.11 6.31 -11.78
N TRP A 137 -2.24 6.03 -12.75
CA TRP A 137 -0.80 6.08 -12.59
C TRP A 137 -0.22 7.23 -13.38
N HIS A 138 0.71 7.94 -12.75
CA HIS A 138 1.46 9.02 -13.37
C HIS A 138 2.94 8.82 -12.99
N GLY A 139 3.84 8.91 -13.96
CA GLY A 139 5.28 8.77 -13.71
C GLY A 139 5.82 7.35 -13.82
N HIS A 140 7.01 7.12 -13.26
CA HIS A 140 7.77 5.88 -13.44
C HIS A 140 7.21 4.75 -12.59
N LEU A 141 6.76 3.70 -13.26
CA LEU A 141 6.33 2.45 -12.68
C LEU A 141 7.56 1.54 -12.51
N GLY A 142 8.28 1.73 -11.40
CA GLY A 142 9.34 0.83 -10.95
C GLY A 142 8.71 -0.39 -10.24
N GLN A 143 8.92 -0.48 -8.93
CA GLN A 143 8.21 -1.45 -8.09
C GLN A 143 6.77 -0.98 -7.83
N ILE A 144 5.79 -1.87 -8.06
CA ILE A 144 4.36 -1.59 -7.84
C ILE A 144 3.79 -2.47 -6.72
N LEU A 145 4.13 -3.76 -6.69
CA LEU A 145 3.74 -4.63 -5.60
C LEU A 145 4.34 -4.16 -4.28
N LEU A 146 3.54 -4.24 -3.21
CA LEU A 146 3.98 -3.83 -1.88
C LEU A 146 5.05 -4.81 -1.38
N PRO A 147 6.10 -4.32 -0.70
CA PRO A 147 7.18 -5.16 -0.23
C PRO A 147 6.68 -6.13 0.83
N ILE A 148 7.20 -7.36 0.83
CA ILE A 148 6.95 -8.35 1.88
C ILE A 148 8.31 -8.90 2.27
N ASP A 149 8.56 -9.00 3.58
CA ASP A 149 9.80 -9.56 4.09
C ASP A 149 9.91 -11.04 3.68
N THR A 150 11.10 -11.46 3.29
CA THR A 150 11.39 -12.83 2.78
C THR A 150 10.88 -13.97 3.69
N PRO A 151 10.86 -13.86 5.03
CA PRO A 151 10.29 -14.90 5.88
C PRO A 151 8.78 -15.14 5.66
N TYR A 152 8.03 -14.17 5.15
CA TYR A 152 6.59 -14.28 4.94
C TYR A 152 6.23 -14.69 3.52
N PHE A 153 7.04 -14.33 2.52
CA PHE A 153 6.75 -14.63 1.13
C PHE A 153 7.99 -14.95 0.30
N ASN A 154 7.92 -16.04 -0.47
CA ASN A 154 8.99 -16.48 -1.35
C ASN A 154 8.83 -15.88 -2.76
N ASP A 155 9.38 -14.69 -2.97
CA ASP A 155 9.35 -13.99 -4.27
C ASP A 155 10.02 -14.81 -5.39
N THR A 156 11.03 -15.62 -5.07
CA THR A 156 11.73 -16.45 -6.07
C THR A 156 10.80 -17.53 -6.61
N GLU A 157 10.11 -18.25 -5.73
CA GLU A 157 9.16 -19.29 -6.10
C GLU A 157 7.97 -18.72 -6.89
N TYR A 158 7.46 -17.57 -6.47
CA TYR A 158 6.41 -16.87 -7.22
C TYR A 158 6.85 -16.50 -8.63
N ARG A 159 8.05 -15.93 -8.80
CA ARG A 159 8.59 -15.60 -10.13
C ARG A 159 8.82 -16.84 -11.00
N LEU A 160 9.25 -17.95 -10.42
CA LEU A 160 9.39 -19.22 -11.13
C LEU A 160 8.03 -19.73 -11.62
N ALA A 161 7.02 -19.76 -10.76
CA ALA A 161 5.66 -20.16 -11.15
C ALA A 161 5.07 -19.26 -12.25
N LEU A 162 5.32 -17.95 -12.18
CA LEU A 162 4.96 -17.03 -13.26
C LEU A 162 5.66 -17.39 -14.56
N THR A 163 6.95 -17.70 -14.53
CA THR A 163 7.74 -18.05 -15.73
C THR A 163 7.28 -19.36 -16.37
N GLU A 164 6.88 -20.35 -15.55
CA GLU A 164 6.50 -21.69 -15.98
C GLU A 164 5.08 -21.77 -16.58
N SER A 165 4.24 -20.76 -16.36
CA SER A 165 2.89 -20.69 -16.92
C SER A 165 2.94 -20.66 -18.45
N ARG A 166 2.36 -21.66 -19.13
CA ARG A 166 2.49 -21.86 -20.59
C ARG A 166 1.35 -21.24 -21.38
N THR A 167 0.23 -20.97 -20.73
CA THR A 167 -0.93 -20.33 -21.33
C THR A 167 -1.28 -19.03 -20.63
N LEU A 168 -1.97 -18.14 -21.34
CA LEU A 168 -2.44 -16.88 -20.75
C LEU A 168 -3.43 -17.13 -19.59
N LYS A 169 -4.21 -18.20 -19.66
CA LYS A 169 -5.14 -18.61 -18.60
C LYS A 169 -4.39 -19.05 -17.33
N GLU A 170 -3.36 -19.88 -17.48
CA GLU A 170 -2.49 -20.29 -16.37
C GLU A 170 -1.81 -19.07 -15.76
N LEU A 171 -1.27 -18.18 -16.60
CA LEU A 171 -0.60 -16.96 -16.12
C LEU A 171 -1.55 -16.09 -15.29
N TYR A 172 -2.78 -15.84 -15.74
CA TYR A 172 -3.77 -15.11 -14.95
C TYR A 172 -4.08 -15.79 -13.62
N HIS A 173 -4.21 -17.12 -13.62
CA HIS A 173 -4.48 -17.86 -12.40
C HIS A 173 -3.30 -17.76 -11.41
N THR A 174 -2.07 -17.93 -11.89
CA THR A 174 -0.84 -17.81 -11.07
C THR A 174 -0.71 -16.41 -10.48
N ILE A 175 -0.93 -15.36 -11.26
CA ILE A 175 -0.91 -13.97 -10.77
C ILE A 175 -2.00 -13.77 -9.71
N ARG A 176 -3.21 -14.28 -9.95
CA ARG A 176 -4.31 -14.14 -8.98
C ARG A 176 -4.00 -14.84 -7.68
N SER A 177 -3.59 -16.11 -7.72
CA SER A 177 -3.24 -16.88 -6.53
C SER A 177 -2.10 -16.24 -5.74
N GLY A 178 -1.05 -15.76 -6.43
CA GLY A 178 0.09 -15.11 -5.77
C GLY A 178 -0.30 -13.77 -5.14
N THR A 179 -1.07 -12.94 -5.84
CA THR A 179 -1.53 -11.65 -5.30
C THR A 179 -2.53 -11.83 -4.15
N ASP A 180 -3.40 -12.83 -4.18
CA ASP A 180 -4.29 -13.16 -3.05
C ASP A 180 -3.49 -13.59 -1.81
N GLN A 181 -2.47 -14.45 -1.99
CA GLN A 181 -1.57 -14.83 -0.88
C GLN A 181 -0.80 -13.63 -0.32
N MET A 182 -0.22 -12.79 -1.18
CA MET A 182 0.46 -11.57 -0.77
C MET A 182 -0.48 -10.63 -0.02
N PHE A 183 -1.72 -10.49 -0.49
CA PHE A 183 -2.74 -9.66 0.16
C PHE A 183 -3.03 -10.16 1.58
N ASP A 184 -3.19 -11.47 1.76
CA ASP A 184 -3.45 -12.08 3.06
C ASP A 184 -2.27 -11.83 4.03
N ILE A 185 -1.04 -11.97 3.55
CA ILE A 185 0.18 -11.67 4.32
C ILE A 185 0.22 -10.18 4.71
N LEU A 186 -0.04 -9.28 3.77
CA LEU A 186 -0.05 -7.83 4.02
C LEU A 186 -1.11 -7.44 5.06
N SER A 187 -2.30 -8.02 4.97
CA SER A 187 -3.39 -7.85 5.95
C SER A 187 -3.01 -8.37 7.34
N LEU A 188 -2.35 -9.53 7.39
CA LEU A 188 -2.01 -10.20 8.64
C LEU A 188 -0.82 -9.56 9.35
N GLU A 189 0.24 -9.23 8.62
CA GLU A 189 1.56 -8.93 9.19
C GLU A 189 1.93 -7.44 9.20
N TYR A 190 1.22 -6.59 8.45
CA TYR A 190 1.60 -5.19 8.25
C TYR A 190 0.52 -4.19 8.68
N VAL A 191 1.00 -2.97 8.94
CA VAL A 191 0.23 -1.75 9.22
C VAL A 191 0.72 -0.65 8.28
N PHE A 192 -0.23 0.12 7.77
CA PHE A 192 0.05 1.21 6.83
C PHE A 192 -0.27 2.56 7.47
N TYR A 193 0.77 3.38 7.64
CA TYR A 193 0.63 4.73 8.18
C TYR A 193 0.47 5.73 7.05
N ARG A 194 -0.71 6.35 7.00
CA ARG A 194 -1.06 7.45 6.09
C ARG A 194 -0.37 8.75 6.55
N PRO A 195 0.28 9.49 5.65
CA PRO A 195 0.83 10.80 5.99
C PRO A 195 -0.31 11.76 6.37
N SER A 196 -0.20 12.43 7.52
CA SER A 196 -1.17 13.46 7.88
C SER A 196 -0.94 14.73 7.06
N ALA A 197 -2.03 15.39 6.68
CA ALA A 197 -2.01 16.64 5.90
C ALA A 197 -1.43 17.85 6.67
N GLY A 198 -0.66 17.63 7.75
CA GLY A 198 -0.36 18.65 8.75
C GLY A 198 1.03 18.53 9.36
N SER A 199 2.06 18.81 8.57
CA SER A 199 3.23 19.58 9.03
C SER A 199 3.97 20.19 7.84
N SER A 200 3.29 21.05 7.08
CA SER A 200 4.00 22.16 6.44
C SER A 200 4.32 23.13 7.59
N GLY A 201 5.47 22.95 8.21
CA GLY A 201 5.85 23.66 9.42
C GLY A 201 7.37 23.74 9.51
N TYR A 202 7.91 24.67 8.74
CA TYR A 202 9.25 25.26 8.76
C TYR A 202 10.42 24.39 8.33
#